data_AF-A0A6B1HEP4-F1
#
_entry.id   AF-A0A6B1HEP4-F1
#
_cell.length_a   1.000
_cell.length_b   1.000
_cell.length_c   1.000
_cell.angle_alpha   90.00
_cell.angle_beta   90.00
_cell.angle_gamma   90.00
#
_symmetry.space_group_name_H-M   'P 1'
#
loop_
_entity.id
_entity.type
_entity.pdbx_description
1 polymer ?
#
loop_
_entity_poly.entity_id
_entity_poly.type
_entity_poly.pdbx_seq_one_letter_code
_entity_poly.pdbx_strand_id
1 'polypeptide(L)'
;MVKVWQFVQQRPETCPDVDAALQRWRAADWDEARGSLDAEHPVSVVVALSMDELMNGIDHDMVRQEVDRLATVHLNRLRSHLPALDGIGILSPLLGLLGTVLGMIVAFQQMEVAGAQVDPSTLSSGIWQALLTTAVGLGIAIPAIAVHNWMERKVERVAMRMNDAVTQVFLEFDRHRKDD
;
A
#
# COMPACT_ATOMS: atom_id res chain seq x y z
N MET A 1 -16.71 -10.36 -16.83
CA MET A 1 -15.96 -9.93 -15.63
C MET A 1 -14.69 -9.12 -15.94
N VAL A 2 -14.25 -9.01 -17.21
CA VAL A 2 -13.01 -8.32 -17.63
C VAL A 2 -13.09 -6.78 -17.59
N LYS A 3 -14.29 -6.17 -17.58
CA LYS A 3 -14.46 -4.70 -17.53
C LYS A 3 -14.53 -4.09 -16.12
N VAL A 4 -14.81 -4.88 -15.08
CA VAL A 4 -14.96 -4.37 -13.70
C VAL A 4 -13.59 -4.09 -13.05
N TRP A 5 -12.56 -4.87 -13.37
CA TRP A 5 -11.16 -4.59 -13.00
C TRP A 5 -10.55 -3.40 -13.76
N GLN A 6 -11.07 -3.14 -14.95
CA GLN A 6 -10.64 -2.06 -15.85
C GLN A 6 -11.15 -0.67 -15.40
N PHE A 7 -12.11 -0.66 -14.47
CA PHE A 7 -12.89 0.48 -14.01
C PHE A 7 -12.88 0.56 -12.46
N VAL A 8 -11.78 0.15 -11.79
CA VAL A 8 -11.53 0.28 -10.33
C VAL A 8 -10.31 1.19 -10.10
N GLN A 9 -10.14 2.28 -10.87
CA GLN A 9 -10.85 3.56 -10.63
C GLN A 9 -10.99 3.90 -9.15
N GLN A 10 -10.56 5.05 -8.66
CA GLN A 10 -9.86 6.15 -9.30
C GLN A 10 -8.38 6.00 -8.98
N ARG A 11 -7.53 6.29 -9.96
CA ARG A 11 -6.08 6.31 -9.78
C ARG A 11 -5.73 7.52 -8.91
N PRO A 12 -5.40 7.38 -7.61
CA PRO A 12 -4.88 8.51 -6.84
C PRO A 12 -3.44 8.84 -7.24
N GLU A 13 -2.86 8.08 -8.19
CA GLU A 13 -1.58 8.38 -8.81
C GLU A 13 -1.70 9.32 -10.03
N THR A 14 -2.92 9.59 -10.52
CA THR A 14 -3.12 10.61 -11.57
C THR A 14 -3.66 11.83 -10.86
N CYS A 15 -2.77 12.79 -10.62
CA CYS A 15 -3.09 14.08 -10.04
C CYS A 15 -3.10 15.07 -11.21
N PRO A 16 -4.23 15.24 -11.92
CA PRO A 16 -4.31 16.10 -13.10
C PRO A 16 -4.04 17.57 -12.74
N ASP A 17 -4.32 17.95 -11.49
CA ASP A 17 -3.93 19.21 -10.88
C ASP A 17 -2.41 19.38 -10.83
N VAL A 18 -1.67 18.35 -10.42
CA VAL A 18 -0.19 18.35 -10.42
C VAL A 18 0.36 18.45 -11.84
N ASP A 19 -0.21 17.71 -12.79
CA ASP A 19 0.20 17.82 -14.21
C ASP A 19 -0.01 19.25 -14.76
N ALA A 20 -1.17 19.84 -14.47
CA ALA A 20 -1.49 21.20 -14.88
C ALA A 20 -0.58 22.23 -14.19
N ALA A 21 -0.29 22.06 -12.90
CA ALA A 21 0.62 22.91 -12.14
C ALA A 21 2.05 22.83 -12.69
N LEU A 22 2.56 21.63 -12.95
CA LEU A 22 3.90 21.44 -13.53
C LEU A 22 4.00 22.00 -14.96
N GLN A 23 2.91 22.01 -15.72
CA GLN A 23 2.89 22.63 -17.04
C GLN A 23 2.98 24.17 -16.94
N ARG A 24 2.24 24.78 -16.02
CA ARG A 24 2.30 26.23 -15.76
C ARG A 24 3.63 26.66 -15.14
N TRP A 25 4.16 25.86 -14.22
CA TRP A 25 5.49 26.06 -13.62
C TRP A 25 6.58 26.10 -14.68
N ARG A 26 6.52 25.19 -15.67
CA ARG A 26 7.43 25.21 -16.82
C ARG A 26 7.32 26.47 -17.67
N ALA A 27 6.13 27.06 -17.77
CA ALA A 27 5.89 28.31 -18.49
C ALA A 27 6.31 29.56 -17.69
N ALA A 28 6.86 29.41 -16.48
CA ALA A 28 7.14 30.48 -15.53
C ALA A 28 5.89 31.24 -15.03
N ASP A 29 4.70 30.65 -15.20
CA ASP A 29 3.45 31.18 -14.65
C ASP A 29 3.30 30.74 -13.18
N TRP A 30 4.16 31.24 -12.31
CA TRP A 30 4.34 30.74 -10.92
C TRP A 30 3.07 30.81 -10.07
N ASP A 31 2.38 31.95 -10.10
CA ASP A 31 1.16 32.17 -9.31
C ASP A 31 0.01 31.25 -9.77
N GLU A 32 -0.16 31.08 -11.09
CA GLU A 32 -1.19 30.18 -11.62
C GLU A 32 -0.83 28.70 -11.42
N ALA A 33 0.45 28.34 -11.48
CA ALA A 33 0.91 26.99 -11.19
C ALA A 33 0.51 26.59 -9.78
N ARG A 34 0.82 27.44 -8.79
CA ARG A 34 0.46 27.23 -7.39
C ARG A 34 -1.04 27.23 -7.17
N GLY A 35 -1.77 28.13 -7.82
CA GLY A 35 -3.24 28.23 -7.73
C GLY A 35 -3.98 27.05 -8.36
N SER A 36 -3.34 26.28 -9.23
CA SER A 36 -3.93 25.12 -9.89
C SER A 36 -3.83 23.80 -9.12
N LEU A 37 -3.06 23.78 -8.03
CA LEU A 37 -2.92 22.61 -7.16
C LEU A 37 -4.10 22.50 -6.19
N ASP A 38 -4.65 21.29 -6.09
CA ASP A 38 -5.68 20.98 -5.10
C ASP A 38 -5.04 20.26 -3.89
N ALA A 39 -5.21 20.82 -2.69
CA ALA A 39 -4.57 20.31 -1.47
C ALA A 39 -5.18 19.00 -0.94
N GLU A 40 -6.11 18.38 -1.67
CA GLU A 40 -6.70 17.08 -1.30
C GLU A 40 -5.74 15.89 -1.47
N HIS A 41 -4.81 15.96 -2.43
CA HIS A 41 -3.92 14.84 -2.74
C HIS A 41 -2.53 15.01 -2.09
N PRO A 42 -1.95 13.93 -1.51
CA PRO A 42 -0.63 14.02 -0.89
C PRO A 42 0.47 14.55 -1.82
N VAL A 43 0.42 14.16 -3.11
CA VAL A 43 1.36 14.64 -4.13
C VAL A 43 1.25 16.15 -4.28
N SER A 44 0.03 16.67 -4.42
CA SER A 44 -0.25 18.10 -4.60
C SER A 44 0.19 18.94 -3.41
N VAL A 45 0.00 18.44 -2.18
CA VAL A 45 0.48 19.09 -0.96
C VAL A 45 2.00 19.25 -0.96
N VAL A 46 2.73 18.20 -1.32
CA VAL A 46 4.20 18.22 -1.34
C VAL A 46 4.73 19.09 -2.47
N VAL A 47 4.10 19.04 -3.64
CA VAL A 47 4.45 19.91 -4.78
C VAL A 47 4.18 21.38 -4.46
N ALA A 48 3.02 21.70 -3.85
CA ALA A 48 2.68 23.06 -3.43
C ALA A 48 3.72 23.63 -2.46
N LEU A 49 4.13 22.84 -1.45
CA LEU A 49 5.18 23.24 -0.52
C LEU A 49 6.50 23.54 -1.25
N SER A 50 6.92 22.67 -2.17
CA SER A 50 8.16 22.88 -2.92
C SER A 50 8.12 24.17 -3.77
N MET A 51 6.98 24.47 -4.41
CA MET A 51 6.78 25.71 -5.17
C MET A 51 6.82 26.94 -4.24
N ASP A 52 6.08 26.90 -3.13
CA ASP A 52 5.99 28.00 -2.17
C ASP A 52 7.37 28.32 -1.55
N GLU A 53 8.13 27.31 -1.12
CA GLU A 53 9.43 27.54 -0.49
C GLU A 53 10.51 28.02 -1.47
N LEU A 54 10.52 27.51 -2.71
CA LEU A 54 11.44 27.99 -3.75
C LEU A 54 11.14 29.45 -4.13
N MET A 55 9.87 29.82 -4.27
CA MET A 55 9.47 31.21 -4.54
C MET A 55 9.85 32.16 -3.40
N ASN A 56 9.82 31.68 -2.16
CA ASN A 56 10.26 32.45 -0.99
C ASN A 56 11.79 32.58 -0.88
N GLY A 57 12.56 32.00 -1.80
CA GLY A 57 14.02 32.07 -1.83
C GLY A 57 14.69 31.24 -0.74
N ILE A 58 14.01 30.20 -0.24
CA ILE A 58 14.60 29.25 0.70
C ILE A 58 15.67 28.42 -0.03
N ASP A 59 16.74 28.10 0.69
CA ASP A 59 17.84 27.29 0.17
C ASP A 59 17.36 25.91 -0.33
N HIS A 60 17.86 25.48 -1.49
CA HIS A 60 17.39 24.26 -2.17
C HIS A 60 17.55 23.00 -1.32
N ASP A 61 18.62 22.89 -0.53
CA ASP A 61 18.85 21.72 0.31
C ASP A 61 17.86 21.70 1.48
N MET A 62 17.52 22.86 2.03
CA MET A 62 16.49 23.00 3.06
C MET A 62 15.10 22.62 2.52
N VAL A 63 14.73 23.11 1.34
CA VAL A 63 13.44 22.75 0.72
C VAL A 63 13.37 21.25 0.45
N ARG A 64 14.45 20.64 -0.06
CA ARG A 64 14.49 19.19 -0.29
C ARG A 64 14.31 18.40 1.01
N GLN A 65 14.97 18.80 2.09
CA GLN A 65 14.81 18.15 3.39
C GLN A 65 13.37 18.22 3.91
N GLU A 66 12.73 19.39 3.79
CA GLU A 66 11.37 19.57 4.27
C GLU A 66 10.34 18.82 3.41
N VAL A 67 10.53 18.82 2.09
CA VAL A 67 9.76 18.00 1.15
C VAL A 67 9.90 16.51 1.47
N ASP A 68 11.12 16.01 1.69
CA ASP A 68 11.36 14.59 2.02
C ASP A 68 10.71 14.22 3.37
N ARG A 69 10.78 15.12 4.36
CA ARG A 69 10.12 14.95 5.66
C ARG A 69 8.61 14.84 5.50
N LEU A 70 7.99 15.75 4.74
CA LEU A 70 6.54 15.77 4.54
C LEU A 70 6.08 14.58 3.70
N ALA A 71 6.79 14.26 2.62
CA ALA A 71 6.57 13.08 1.79
C ALA A 71 6.54 11.80 2.64
N THR A 72 7.54 11.63 3.51
CA THR A 72 7.63 10.49 4.43
C THR A 72 6.42 10.39 5.35
N VAL A 73 5.94 11.51 5.91
CA VAL A 73 4.75 11.54 6.76
C VAL A 73 3.51 11.06 6.01
N HIS A 74 3.29 11.54 4.79
CA HIS A 74 2.13 11.13 3.99
C HIS A 74 2.22 9.67 3.53
N LEU A 75 3.39 9.22 3.07
CA LEU A 75 3.61 7.83 2.67
C LEU A 75 3.42 6.87 3.83
N ASN A 76 3.91 7.20 5.02
CA ASN A 76 3.70 6.38 6.22
C ASN A 76 2.22 6.27 6.59
N ARG A 77 1.44 7.35 6.45
CA ARG A 77 -0.02 7.28 6.65
C ARG A 77 -0.68 6.32 5.67
N LEU A 78 -0.27 6.33 4.39
CA LEU A 78 -0.77 5.40 3.38
C LEU A 78 -0.36 3.94 3.67
N ARG A 79 0.83 3.71 4.24
CA ARG A 79 1.34 2.38 4.60
C ARG A 79 0.79 1.83 5.90
N SER A 80 0.24 2.66 6.78
CA SER A 80 -0.11 2.32 8.18
C SER A 80 -0.93 1.03 8.37
N HIS A 81 -1.80 0.69 7.44
CA HIS A 81 -2.68 -0.50 7.55
C HIS A 81 -2.13 -1.74 6.83
N LEU A 82 -1.08 -1.61 6.01
CA LEU A 82 -0.50 -2.72 5.26
C LEU A 82 0.11 -3.80 6.17
N PRO A 83 0.84 -3.47 7.25
CA PRO A 83 1.42 -4.50 8.13
C PRO A 83 0.37 -5.42 8.77
N ALA A 84 -0.82 -4.90 9.07
CA ALA A 84 -1.90 -5.72 9.62
C ALA A 84 -2.40 -6.73 8.57
N LEU A 85 -2.52 -6.32 7.31
CA LEU A 85 -2.96 -7.18 6.22
C LEU A 85 -1.92 -8.25 5.87
N ASP A 86 -0.64 -7.87 5.87
CA ASP A 86 0.48 -8.80 5.72
C ASP A 86 0.49 -9.83 6.86
N GLY A 87 0.31 -9.37 8.10
CA GLY A 87 0.17 -10.22 9.28
C GLY A 87 -0.96 -11.25 9.13
N ILE A 88 -2.13 -10.86 8.63
CA ILE A 88 -3.23 -11.81 8.35
C ILE A 88 -2.80 -12.84 7.30
N GLY A 89 -2.11 -12.40 6.24
CA GLY A 89 -1.58 -13.28 5.20
C GLY A 89 -0.63 -14.34 5.73
N ILE A 90 0.29 -13.95 6.62
CA ILE A 90 1.31 -14.83 7.20
C ILE A 90 0.74 -15.73 8.30
N LEU A 91 -0.15 -15.21 9.14
CA LEU A 91 -0.67 -15.94 10.31
C LEU A 91 -1.79 -16.92 9.94
N SER A 92 -2.60 -16.64 8.92
CA SER A 92 -3.75 -17.49 8.57
C SER A 92 -3.38 -18.95 8.25
N PRO A 93 -2.32 -19.25 7.47
CA PRO A 93 -1.89 -20.63 7.23
C PRO A 93 -1.35 -21.30 8.50
N LEU A 94 -0.65 -20.57 9.36
CA LEU A 94 -0.12 -21.09 10.62
C LEU A 94 -1.26 -21.48 11.58
N LEU A 95 -2.34 -20.69 11.61
CA LEU A 95 -3.56 -21.04 12.34
C LEU A 95 -4.27 -22.26 11.74
N GLY A 96 -4.28 -22.39 10.42
CA GLY A 96 -4.81 -23.58 9.74
C GLY A 96 -4.03 -24.86 10.08
N LEU A 97 -2.70 -24.76 10.10
CA LEU A 97 -1.79 -25.82 10.54
C LEU A 97 -2.00 -26.15 12.02
N LEU A 98 -2.13 -25.15 12.90
CA LEU A 98 -2.49 -25.39 14.31
C LEU A 98 -3.79 -26.18 14.43
N GLY A 99 -4.79 -25.86 13.61
CA GLY A 99 -6.04 -26.63 13.51
C GLY A 99 -5.83 -28.10 13.16
N THR A 100 -4.87 -28.42 12.28
CA THR A 100 -4.53 -29.82 11.98
C THR A 100 -3.99 -30.56 13.18
N VAL A 101 -3.08 -29.92 13.92
CA VAL A 101 -2.47 -30.50 15.13
C VAL A 101 -3.54 -30.76 16.17
N LEU A 102 -4.42 -29.80 16.42
CA LEU A 102 -5.53 -29.96 17.36
C LEU A 102 -6.50 -31.06 16.93
N GLY A 103 -6.86 -31.13 15.64
CA GLY A 103 -7.73 -32.19 15.10
C GLY A 103 -7.14 -33.59 15.29
N MET A 104 -5.83 -33.73 15.05
CA MET A 104 -5.13 -35.00 15.27
C MET A 104 -5.04 -35.37 16.76
N ILE A 105 -4.80 -34.41 17.65
CA ILE A 105 -4.80 -34.65 19.11
C ILE A 105 -6.16 -35.21 19.56
N VAL A 106 -7.26 -34.58 19.12
CA VAL A 106 -8.62 -35.04 19.45
C VAL A 106 -8.90 -36.43 18.88
N ALA A 107 -8.48 -36.71 17.65
CA ALA A 107 -8.67 -38.02 17.03
C ALA A 107 -7.94 -39.13 17.81
N PHE A 108 -6.69 -38.90 18.23
CA PHE A 108 -5.94 -39.86 19.03
C PHE A 108 -6.52 -40.05 20.44
N GLN A 109 -6.98 -38.99 21.08
CA GLN A 109 -7.63 -39.08 22.39
C GLN A 109 -8.90 -39.94 22.33
N GLN A 110 -9.70 -39.82 21.26
CA GLN A 110 -10.90 -40.65 21.07
C GLN A 110 -10.54 -42.13 20.86
N MET A 111 -9.45 -42.42 20.15
CA MET A 111 -8.97 -43.79 19.97
C MET A 111 -8.49 -44.40 21.29
N GLU A 112 -7.79 -43.64 22.13
CA GLU A 112 -7.35 -44.09 23.45
C GLU A 112 -8.55 -44.48 24.34
N VAL A 113 -9.60 -43.65 24.36
CA VAL A 113 -10.82 -43.89 25.14
C VAL A 113 -11.61 -45.10 24.60
N ALA A 114 -11.63 -45.32 23.28
CA ALA A 114 -12.34 -46.44 22.66
C ALA A 114 -11.66 -47.82 22.89
N GLY A 115 -10.38 -47.84 23.29
CA GLY A 115 -9.67 -49.07 23.64
C GLY A 115 -9.58 -50.07 22.47
N ALA A 116 -10.00 -51.32 22.68
CA ALA A 116 -9.90 -52.39 21.68
C ALA A 116 -10.95 -52.31 20.55
N GLN A 117 -11.96 -51.46 20.69
CA GLN A 117 -13.06 -51.32 19.73
C GLN A 117 -12.93 -49.99 18.98
N VAL A 118 -11.82 -49.83 18.25
CA VAL A 118 -11.58 -48.65 17.41
C VAL A 118 -12.44 -48.74 16.16
N ASP A 119 -13.37 -47.80 15.99
CA ASP A 119 -14.08 -47.61 14.73
C ASP A 119 -13.21 -46.74 13.79
N PRO A 120 -12.82 -47.24 12.61
CA PRO A 120 -12.04 -46.46 11.64
C PRO A 120 -12.72 -45.16 11.20
N SER A 121 -14.05 -45.08 11.29
CA SER A 121 -14.82 -43.91 10.89
C SER A 121 -14.53 -42.69 11.77
N THR A 122 -14.32 -42.87 13.08
CA THR A 122 -14.02 -41.79 14.03
C THR A 122 -12.66 -41.15 13.72
N LEU A 123 -11.65 -41.97 13.41
CA LEU A 123 -10.34 -41.48 12.98
C LEU A 123 -10.42 -40.67 11.68
N SER A 124 -11.19 -41.15 10.70
CA SER A 124 -11.35 -40.45 9.42
C SER A 124 -11.97 -39.06 9.58
N SER A 125 -12.86 -38.89 10.57
CA SER A 125 -13.53 -37.60 10.84
C SER A 125 -12.56 -36.54 11.37
N GLY A 126 -11.63 -36.91 12.26
CA GLY A 126 -10.62 -36.00 12.79
C GLY A 126 -9.60 -35.55 11.75
N ILE A 127 -9.21 -36.45 10.84
CA ILE A 127 -8.34 -36.14 9.70
C ILE A 127 -9.03 -35.17 8.73
N TRP A 128 -10.31 -35.41 8.42
CA TRP A 128 -11.10 -34.50 7.58
C TRP A 128 -11.17 -33.09 8.17
N GLN A 129 -11.48 -32.97 9.46
CA GLN A 129 -11.52 -31.68 10.15
C GLN A 129 -10.16 -30.97 10.12
N ALA A 130 -9.08 -31.70 10.34
CA ALA A 130 -7.72 -31.17 10.25
C ALA A 130 -7.41 -30.61 8.85
N LEU A 131 -7.73 -31.35 7.78
CA LEU A 131 -7.50 -30.89 6.41
C LEU A 131 -8.36 -29.66 6.07
N LEU A 132 -9.60 -29.62 6.55
CA LEU A 132 -10.50 -28.49 6.33
C LEU A 132 -9.96 -27.20 6.95
N THR A 133 -9.40 -27.23 8.16
CA THR A 133 -8.85 -26.01 8.79
C THR A 133 -7.65 -25.45 8.03
N THR A 134 -6.82 -26.32 7.43
CA THR A 134 -5.73 -25.89 6.54
C THR A 134 -6.26 -25.22 5.28
N ALA A 135 -7.27 -25.83 4.65
CA ALA A 135 -7.87 -25.28 3.44
C ALA A 135 -8.49 -23.89 3.70
N VAL A 136 -9.14 -23.70 4.85
CA VAL A 136 -9.67 -22.39 5.27
C VAL A 136 -8.54 -21.37 5.52
N GLY A 137 -7.47 -21.77 6.22
CA GLY A 137 -6.33 -20.89 6.48
C GLY A 137 -5.67 -20.38 5.18
N LEU A 138 -5.51 -21.27 4.19
CA LEU A 138 -5.02 -20.89 2.86
C LEU A 138 -6.03 -20.03 2.10
N GLY A 139 -7.32 -20.34 2.20
CA GLY A 139 -8.40 -19.58 1.58
C GLY A 139 -8.46 -18.12 2.04
N ILE A 140 -8.04 -17.82 3.27
CA ILE A 140 -7.93 -16.45 3.81
C ILE A 140 -6.59 -15.81 3.45
N ALA A 141 -5.49 -16.58 3.52
CA ALA A 141 -4.14 -16.08 3.29
C ALA A 141 -3.93 -15.54 1.86
N ILE A 142 -4.39 -16.31 0.86
CA ILE A 142 -4.20 -15.96 -0.56
C ILE A 142 -4.80 -14.59 -0.91
N PRO A 143 -6.10 -14.30 -0.64
CA PRO A 143 -6.66 -12.99 -0.94
C PRO A 143 -6.03 -11.88 -0.09
N ALA A 144 -5.70 -12.13 1.18
CA ALA A 144 -5.07 -11.12 2.04
C ALA A 144 -3.73 -10.64 1.46
N ILE A 145 -2.85 -11.57 1.10
CA ILE A 145 -1.54 -11.26 0.49
C ILE A 145 -1.71 -10.61 -0.88
N ALA A 146 -2.68 -11.06 -1.69
CA ALA A 146 -2.95 -10.46 -2.99
C ALA A 146 -3.36 -8.97 -2.88
N VAL A 147 -4.24 -8.65 -1.91
CA VAL A 147 -4.66 -7.27 -1.64
C VAL A 147 -3.50 -6.45 -1.06
N HIS A 148 -2.72 -7.00 -0.14
CA HIS A 148 -1.52 -6.36 0.41
C HIS A 148 -0.59 -5.90 -0.70
N ASN A 149 -0.18 -6.83 -1.57
CA ASN A 149 0.74 -6.54 -2.66
C ASN A 149 0.15 -5.56 -3.67
N TRP A 150 -1.18 -5.56 -3.86
CA TRP A 150 -1.84 -4.56 -4.71
C TRP A 150 -1.80 -3.16 -4.10
N MET A 151 -2.10 -3.02 -2.81
CA MET A 151 -2.06 -1.74 -2.12
C MET A 151 -0.64 -1.20 -1.96
N GLU A 152 0.33 -2.05 -1.66
CA GLU A 152 1.75 -1.67 -1.57
C GLU A 152 2.25 -1.07 -2.88
N ARG A 153 1.97 -1.73 -4.01
CA ARG A 153 2.27 -1.19 -5.35
C ARG A 153 1.61 0.16 -5.62
N LYS A 154 0.43 0.40 -5.05
CA LYS A 154 -0.29 1.67 -5.19
C LYS A 154 0.42 2.79 -4.41
N VAL A 155 0.86 2.50 -3.19
CA VAL A 155 1.66 3.45 -2.40
C VAL A 155 2.99 3.77 -3.09
N GLU A 156 3.66 2.75 -3.64
CA GLU A 156 4.92 2.94 -4.36
C GLU A 156 4.76 3.86 -5.57
N ARG A 157 3.67 3.72 -6.33
CA ARG A 157 3.37 4.64 -7.45
C ARG A 157 3.15 6.08 -6.99
N VAL A 158 2.50 6.28 -5.84
CA VAL A 158 2.34 7.63 -5.25
C VAL A 158 3.70 8.20 -4.84
N ALA A 159 4.57 7.41 -4.22
CA ALA A 159 5.92 7.82 -3.84
C ALA A 159 6.76 8.23 -5.06
N MET A 160 6.78 7.39 -6.10
CA MET A 160 7.48 7.71 -7.34
C MET A 160 6.94 8.99 -7.99
N ARG A 161 5.62 9.17 -8.02
CA ARG A 161 4.99 10.34 -8.60
C ARG A 161 5.32 11.63 -7.84
N MET A 162 5.33 11.55 -6.51
CA MET A 162 5.71 12.66 -5.64
C MET A 162 7.16 13.08 -5.88
N ASN A 163 8.09 12.12 -5.91
CA ASN A 163 9.51 12.40 -6.17
C ASN A 163 9.76 12.98 -7.57
N ASP A 164 9.09 12.44 -8.60
CA ASP A 164 9.16 12.92 -9.98
C ASP A 164 8.66 14.38 -10.08
N ALA A 165 7.47 14.67 -9.53
CA ALA A 165 6.89 16.00 -9.58
C ALA A 165 7.76 17.05 -8.85
N VAL A 166 8.26 16.73 -7.66
CA VAL A 166 9.19 17.59 -6.92
C VAL A 166 10.46 17.82 -7.73
N THR A 167 11.05 16.76 -8.29
CA THR A 167 12.27 16.87 -9.10
C THR A 167 12.05 17.82 -10.29
N GLN A 168 10.90 17.72 -10.97
CA GLN A 168 10.55 18.64 -12.05
C GLN A 168 10.45 20.10 -11.56
N VAL A 169 9.81 20.36 -10.41
CA VAL A 169 9.73 21.72 -9.85
C VAL A 169 11.12 22.33 -9.68
N PHE A 170 12.05 21.61 -9.02
CA PHE A 170 13.42 22.09 -8.80
C PHE A 170 14.19 22.31 -10.11
N LEU A 171 14.14 21.35 -11.04
CA LEU A 171 14.88 21.43 -12.30
C LEU A 171 14.41 22.60 -13.19
N GLU A 172 13.11 22.86 -13.21
CA GLU A 172 12.52 23.94 -13.99
C GLU A 172 12.78 25.30 -13.34
N PHE A 173 12.71 25.38 -12.01
CA PHE A 173 13.07 26.59 -11.27
C PHE A 173 14.53 26.99 -11.50
N ASP A 174 15.45 26.03 -11.41
CA ASP A 174 16.87 26.25 -11.69
C ASP A 174 17.17 26.65 -13.14
N ARG A 175 16.32 26.23 -14.08
CA ARG A 175 16.48 26.59 -15.50
C ARG A 175 16.16 28.07 -15.71
N HIS A 176 14.98 28.51 -15.26
CA HIS A 176 14.57 29.91 -15.38
C HIS A 176 15.53 30.86 -14.65
N ARG A 177 16.06 30.47 -13.48
CA ARG A 177 17.06 31.26 -12.75
C ARG A 177 18.42 31.40 -13.44
N LYS A 178 18.76 30.52 -14.39
CA LYS A 178 20.00 30.62 -15.19
C LYS A 178 19.84 31.48 -16.44
N ASP A 179 18.61 31.66 -16.90
CA ASP A 179 18.28 32.41 -18.10
C ASP A 179 18.10 33.92 -17.81
N ASP A 180 17.88 34.30 -16.54
CA ASP A 180 17.86 35.68 -15.99
C ASP A 180 19.23 36.18 -15.52
#